data_AF-A0A0B0IKR3-F1
#
_entry.id   AF-A0A0B0IKR3-F1
#
_cell.length_a   1.000
_cell.length_b   1.000
_cell.length_c   1.000
_cell.angle_alpha   90.00
_cell.angle_beta   90.00
_cell.angle_gamma   90.00
#
_symmetry.space_group_name_H-M   'P 1'
#
loop_
_entity.id
_entity.type
_entity.pdbx_description
1 polymer ?
#
loop_
_entity_poly.entity_id
_entity_poly.type
_entity_poly.pdbx_seq_one_letter_code
_entity_poly.pdbx_strand_id
1 'polypeptide(L)'
;MFFEAYLSYPLFLISLLISIVAYIGLFFIIKKENRLKYVTVLLIGIVYIFIYISLIPEPFVRSLDDVKNAYHTYTESASNIPESEIDDSSWLSTWDRAYSTLETEMFLFYTEESYFDRFFRAEFLPSSEELTEYTTLKQQVQREHMEHVEKALNAVYGAYPLHSHFNMLKENECVEHIEVMICKNDSHFTIELEETVIADPHRLQSYYVFKDVLLLIGQSSNYFLPKDKMDYTNTSLEARYDDWTYTINGDIQFED
;
A
#
# COMPACT_ATOMS: atom_id res chain seq x y z
N MET A 1 -21.06 -1.76 -13.58
CA MET A 1 -21.72 -0.93 -12.55
C MET A 1 -20.91 0.33 -12.20
N PHE A 2 -19.63 0.25 -11.81
CA PHE A 2 -18.79 1.43 -11.46
C PHE A 2 -18.62 2.47 -12.60
N PHE A 3 -18.41 2.01 -13.84
CA PHE A 3 -18.20 2.87 -15.02
C PHE A 3 -19.48 3.57 -15.54
N GLU A 4 -20.66 3.02 -15.26
CA GLU A 4 -21.95 3.57 -15.71
C GLU A 4 -22.40 4.75 -14.82
N ALA A 5 -22.02 4.75 -13.54
CA ALA A 5 -22.24 5.88 -12.64
C ALA A 5 -21.31 7.08 -12.98
N TYR A 6 -20.08 6.81 -13.42
CA TYR A 6 -19.05 7.81 -13.74
C TYR A 6 -19.44 8.74 -14.91
N LEU A 7 -20.12 8.21 -15.92
CA LEU A 7 -20.69 8.99 -17.03
C LEU A 7 -21.86 9.87 -16.56
N SER A 8 -22.60 9.45 -15.53
CA SER A 8 -23.94 9.97 -15.23
C SER A 8 -23.98 11.38 -14.63
N TYR A 9 -22.96 11.85 -13.90
CA TYR A 9 -23.01 13.15 -13.21
C TYR A 9 -22.63 14.37 -14.08
N PRO A 10 -21.55 14.32 -14.90
CA PRO A 10 -21.31 15.34 -15.92
C PRO A 10 -22.43 15.35 -16.97
N LEU A 11 -22.93 14.17 -17.38
CA LEU A 11 -24.13 14.06 -18.21
C LEU A 11 -25.37 14.60 -17.49
N PHE A 12 -25.49 14.49 -16.16
CA PHE A 12 -26.56 15.10 -15.38
C PHE A 12 -26.46 16.62 -15.36
N LEU A 13 -25.29 17.20 -15.08
CA LEU A 13 -25.10 18.65 -15.11
C LEU A 13 -25.35 19.20 -16.52
N ILE A 14 -24.85 18.52 -17.56
CA ILE A 14 -25.13 18.86 -18.96
C ILE A 14 -26.61 18.70 -19.29
N SER A 15 -27.26 17.61 -18.85
CA SER A 15 -28.70 17.38 -19.03
C SER A 15 -29.54 18.42 -18.30
N LEU A 16 -29.15 18.81 -17.09
CA LEU A 16 -29.81 19.86 -16.30
C LEU A 16 -29.65 21.21 -17.00
N LEU A 17 -28.43 21.52 -17.48
CA LEU A 17 -28.15 22.75 -18.23
C LEU A 17 -28.95 22.78 -19.54
N ILE A 18 -28.96 21.69 -20.30
CA ILE A 18 -29.75 21.54 -21.53
C ILE A 18 -31.25 21.64 -21.22
N SER A 19 -31.72 21.06 -20.11
CA SER A 19 -33.11 21.12 -19.67
C SER A 19 -33.52 22.55 -19.29
N ILE A 20 -32.64 23.31 -18.62
CA ILE A 20 -32.85 24.72 -18.29
C ILE A 20 -32.86 25.59 -19.56
N VAL A 21 -31.92 25.37 -20.48
CA VAL A 21 -31.86 26.10 -21.76
C VAL A 21 -33.07 25.79 -22.63
N ALA A 22 -33.46 24.52 -22.73
CA ALA A 22 -34.67 24.08 -23.44
C ALA A 22 -35.94 24.63 -22.79
N TYR A 23 -35.99 24.70 -21.45
CA TYR A 23 -37.09 25.30 -20.70
C TYR A 23 -37.26 26.78 -21.03
N ILE A 24 -36.16 27.55 -20.98
CA ILE A 24 -36.17 28.97 -21.35
C ILE A 24 -36.65 29.14 -22.79
N GLY A 25 -36.14 28.33 -23.74
CA GLY A 25 -36.57 28.35 -25.14
C GLY A 25 -38.05 28.02 -25.36
N LEU A 26 -38.55 26.94 -24.75
CA LEU A 26 -39.95 26.49 -24.85
C LEU A 26 -40.92 27.46 -24.18
N PHE A 27 -40.51 28.12 -23.10
CA PHE A 27 -41.33 29.12 -22.39
C PHE A 27 -41.69 30.32 -23.29
N PHE A 28 -40.82 30.71 -24.22
CA PHE A 28 -41.10 31.78 -25.18
C PHE A 28 -41.89 31.33 -26.42
N ILE A 29 -41.87 30.04 -26.76
CA ILE A 29 -42.49 29.49 -27.98
C ILE A 29 -43.91 28.94 -27.73
N ILE A 30 -44.21 28.43 -26.53
CA ILE A 30 -45.49 27.75 -26.24
C ILE A 30 -46.58 28.75 -25.81
N LYS A 31 -47.82 28.51 -26.28
CA LYS A 31 -49.04 29.22 -25.84
C LYS A 31 -49.20 29.12 -24.32
N LYS A 32 -49.55 30.23 -23.69
CA LYS A 32 -49.60 30.41 -22.21
C LYS A 32 -50.28 29.25 -21.46
N GLU A 33 -51.33 28.67 -22.05
CA GLU A 33 -52.17 27.60 -21.48
C GLU A 33 -51.45 26.25 -21.31
N ASN A 34 -50.45 25.93 -22.16
CA ASN A 34 -49.74 24.65 -22.09
C ASN A 34 -48.45 24.70 -21.28
N ARG A 35 -47.98 25.90 -20.87
CA ARG A 35 -46.71 26.08 -20.15
C ARG A 35 -46.69 25.34 -18.83
N LEU A 36 -47.81 25.32 -18.12
CA LEU A 36 -47.93 24.66 -16.82
C LEU A 36 -47.64 23.15 -16.93
N LYS A 37 -48.16 22.48 -17.96
CA LYS A 37 -47.96 21.04 -18.17
C LYS A 37 -46.49 20.66 -18.38
N TYR A 38 -45.74 21.46 -19.12
CA TYR A 38 -44.31 21.24 -19.35
C TYR A 38 -43.47 21.54 -18.11
N VAL A 39 -43.80 22.59 -17.35
CA VAL A 39 -43.18 22.89 -16.05
C VAL A 39 -43.35 21.70 -15.10
N THR A 40 -44.55 21.13 -15.01
CA THR A 40 -44.83 20.00 -14.13
C THR A 40 -44.05 18.75 -14.51
N VAL A 41 -43.94 18.42 -15.80
CA VAL A 41 -43.15 17.26 -16.25
C VAL A 41 -41.65 17.44 -15.96
N LEU A 42 -41.11 18.65 -16.13
CA LEU A 42 -39.72 18.96 -15.83
C LEU A 42 -39.42 18.85 -14.32
N LEU A 43 -40.31 19.39 -13.48
CA LEU A 43 -40.21 19.27 -12.02
C LEU A 43 -40.26 17.81 -11.57
N ILE A 44 -41.17 17.01 -12.12
CA ILE A 44 -41.25 15.58 -11.82
C ILE A 44 -39.95 14.86 -12.22
N GLY A 45 -39.39 15.17 -13.40
CA GLY A 45 -38.13 14.60 -13.86
C GLY A 45 -36.96 14.95 -12.94
N ILE A 46 -36.85 16.22 -12.50
CA ILE A 46 -35.81 16.67 -11.57
C ILE A 46 -35.95 15.98 -10.21
N VAL A 47 -37.18 15.87 -9.68
CA VAL A 47 -37.44 15.20 -8.40
C VAL A 47 -37.08 13.71 -8.48
N TYR A 48 -37.41 13.03 -9.59
CA TYR A 48 -37.09 11.61 -9.76
C TYR A 48 -35.57 11.37 -9.81
N ILE A 49 -34.84 12.25 -10.48
CA ILE A 49 -33.37 12.20 -10.53
C ILE A 49 -32.76 12.51 -9.16
N PHE A 50 -33.29 13.51 -8.44
CA PHE A 50 -32.84 13.83 -7.09
C PHE A 50 -33.01 12.61 -6.15
N ILE A 51 -34.17 11.96 -6.18
CA ILE A 51 -34.42 10.74 -5.40
C ILE A 51 -33.44 9.63 -5.78
N TYR A 52 -33.18 9.42 -7.07
CA TYR A 52 -32.23 8.41 -7.55
C TYR A 52 -30.80 8.65 -7.03
N ILE A 53 -30.35 9.91 -7.05
CA ILE A 53 -29.02 10.30 -6.54
C ILE A 53 -28.95 10.18 -5.01
N SER A 54 -30.02 10.54 -4.29
CA SER A 54 -30.10 10.36 -2.84
C SER A 54 -30.12 8.89 -2.39
N LEU A 55 -30.38 7.96 -3.31
CA LEU A 55 -30.31 6.52 -3.06
C LEU A 55 -28.92 5.93 -3.37
N ILE A 56 -27.99 6.71 -3.92
CA ILE A 56 -26.60 6.30 -4.06
C ILE A 56 -26.01 6.22 -2.65
N PRO A 57 -25.46 5.07 -2.22
CA PRO A 57 -24.88 4.94 -0.89
C PRO A 57 -23.79 5.99 -0.68
N GLU A 58 -23.70 6.53 0.53
CA GLU A 58 -22.63 7.44 0.90
C GLU A 58 -21.27 6.77 0.62
N PRO A 59 -20.34 7.47 -0.04
CA PRO A 59 -19.01 6.92 -0.24
C PRO A 59 -18.35 6.64 1.11
N PHE A 60 -17.65 5.52 1.21
CA PHE A 60 -16.98 5.12 2.44
C PHE A 60 -15.68 5.94 2.59
N VAL A 61 -15.79 7.13 3.18
CA VAL A 61 -14.63 8.00 3.42
C VAL A 61 -13.85 7.50 4.63
N ARG A 62 -12.58 7.13 4.45
CA ARG A 62 -11.70 6.73 5.56
C ARG A 62 -11.20 7.92 6.36
N SER A 63 -11.50 7.97 7.64
CA SER A 63 -11.01 9.02 8.53
C SER A 63 -9.54 8.79 8.90
N LEU A 64 -8.83 9.83 9.33
CA LEU A 64 -7.50 9.67 9.93
C LEU A 64 -7.56 8.82 11.21
N ASP A 65 -8.68 8.88 11.94
CA ASP A 65 -8.90 8.05 13.13
C ASP A 65 -8.97 6.56 12.80
N ASP A 66 -9.51 6.17 11.64
CA ASP A 66 -9.47 4.78 11.17
C ASP A 66 -8.03 4.28 10.99
N VAL A 67 -7.17 5.13 10.40
CA VAL A 67 -5.74 4.82 10.22
C VAL A 67 -5.04 4.72 11.57
N LYS A 68 -5.32 5.65 12.50
CA LYS A 68 -4.75 5.62 13.87
C LYS A 68 -5.18 4.39 14.64
N ASN A 69 -6.45 3.98 14.53
CA ASN A 69 -6.96 2.76 15.16
C ASN A 69 -6.26 1.53 14.60
N ALA A 70 -6.10 1.43 13.28
CA ALA A 70 -5.36 0.35 12.65
C ALA A 70 -3.88 0.33 13.10
N TYR A 71 -3.26 1.50 13.25
CA TYR A 71 -1.89 1.61 13.77
C TYR A 71 -1.78 1.18 15.24
N HIS A 72 -2.76 1.49 16.07
CA HIS A 72 -2.81 1.00 17.45
C HIS A 72 -2.91 -0.53 17.51
N THR A 73 -3.79 -1.14 16.71
CA THR A 73 -3.90 -2.61 16.62
C THR A 73 -2.60 -3.24 16.11
N TYR A 74 -1.95 -2.61 15.12
CA TYR A 74 -0.65 -3.03 14.62
C TYR A 74 0.42 -3.02 15.72
N THR A 75 0.60 -1.91 16.44
CA THR A 75 1.60 -1.79 17.51
C THR A 75 1.31 -2.72 18.69
N GLU A 76 0.04 -2.89 19.06
CA GLU A 76 -0.37 -3.88 20.07
C GLU A 76 0.03 -5.30 19.64
N SER A 77 -0.29 -5.69 18.41
CA SER A 77 0.12 -7.01 17.90
C SER A 77 1.64 -7.16 17.80
N ALA A 78 2.36 -6.12 17.39
CA ALA A 78 3.81 -6.12 17.28
C ALA A 78 4.51 -6.20 18.65
N SER A 79 3.86 -5.74 19.72
CA SER A 79 4.37 -5.86 21.09
C SER A 79 4.39 -7.31 21.60
N ASN A 80 3.63 -8.21 20.95
CA ASN A 80 3.59 -9.64 21.26
C ASN A 80 4.60 -10.46 20.45
N ILE A 81 5.45 -9.82 19.61
CA ILE A 81 6.53 -10.52 18.91
C ILE A 81 7.51 -11.07 19.96
N PRO A 82 7.78 -12.39 19.97
CA PRO A 82 8.70 -13.01 20.91
C PRO A 82 10.11 -12.42 20.82
N GLU A 83 10.79 -12.28 21.95
CA GLU A 83 12.19 -11.82 21.99
C GLU A 83 13.19 -12.93 21.60
N SER A 84 12.76 -14.19 21.63
CA SER A 84 13.57 -15.37 21.34
C SER A 84 12.81 -16.34 20.45
N GLU A 85 13.55 -17.29 19.87
CA GLU A 85 13.00 -18.37 19.07
C GLU A 85 11.94 -19.17 19.86
N ILE A 86 10.76 -19.33 19.27
CA ILE A 86 9.67 -20.15 19.82
C ILE A 86 9.01 -20.96 18.72
N ASP A 87 8.53 -22.17 19.06
CA ASP A 87 7.83 -23.05 18.10
C ASP A 87 6.42 -22.55 17.74
N ASP A 88 5.83 -21.67 18.55
CA ASP A 88 4.49 -21.12 18.31
C ASP A 88 4.56 -19.89 17.39
N SER A 89 4.10 -20.05 16.15
CA SER A 89 4.00 -19.00 15.14
C SER A 89 2.60 -18.38 15.04
N SER A 90 1.68 -18.67 15.97
CA SER A 90 0.30 -18.16 15.92
C SER A 90 0.22 -16.62 15.94
N TRP A 91 1.15 -15.97 16.65
CA TRP A 91 1.27 -14.50 16.72
C TRP A 91 1.54 -13.87 15.35
N LEU A 92 2.27 -14.57 14.45
CA LEU A 92 2.64 -14.06 13.14
C LEU A 92 1.40 -13.77 12.29
N SER A 93 0.39 -14.64 12.34
CA SER A 93 -0.86 -14.43 11.61
C SER A 93 -1.67 -13.22 12.11
N THR A 94 -1.59 -12.93 13.41
CA THR A 94 -2.28 -11.78 14.01
C THR A 94 -1.56 -10.48 13.63
N TRP A 95 -0.24 -10.48 13.71
CA TRP A 95 0.59 -9.34 13.33
C TRP A 95 0.51 -9.04 11.83
N ASP A 96 0.58 -10.08 10.98
CA ASP A 96 0.42 -9.98 9.53
C ASP A 96 -0.92 -9.35 9.14
N ARG A 97 -2.02 -9.84 9.72
CA ARG A 97 -3.34 -9.27 9.50
C ARG A 97 -3.44 -7.82 9.95
N ALA A 98 -2.85 -7.48 11.11
CA ALA A 98 -2.87 -6.12 11.63
C ALA A 98 -2.09 -5.15 10.72
N TYR A 99 -0.91 -5.55 10.25
CA TYR A 99 -0.11 -4.76 9.31
C TYR A 99 -0.79 -4.61 7.95
N SER A 100 -1.34 -5.68 7.38
CA SER A 100 -2.11 -5.63 6.14
C SER A 100 -3.32 -4.70 6.23
N THR A 101 -4.02 -4.71 7.38
CA THR A 101 -5.13 -3.79 7.66
C THR A 101 -4.65 -2.34 7.73
N LEU A 102 -3.56 -2.06 8.46
CA LEU A 102 -2.96 -0.73 8.53
C LEU A 102 -2.60 -0.19 7.14
N GLU A 103 -1.88 -0.96 6.32
CA GLU A 103 -1.52 -0.51 4.98
C GLU A 103 -2.73 -0.30 4.07
N THR A 104 -3.76 -1.13 4.20
CA THR A 104 -5.02 -0.94 3.47
C THR A 104 -5.67 0.37 3.87
N GLU A 105 -5.78 0.67 5.16
CA GLU A 105 -6.39 1.93 5.63
C GLU A 105 -5.55 3.15 5.23
N MET A 106 -4.21 3.06 5.28
CA MET A 106 -3.32 4.11 4.79
C MET A 106 -3.47 4.33 3.28
N PHE A 107 -3.54 3.26 2.50
CA PHE A 107 -3.78 3.33 1.06
C PHE A 107 -5.15 3.96 0.77
N LEU A 108 -6.21 3.48 1.40
CA LEU A 108 -7.56 4.02 1.22
C LEU A 108 -7.67 5.48 1.66
N PHE A 109 -6.94 5.91 2.70
CA PHE A 109 -6.88 7.33 3.08
C PHE A 109 -6.32 8.22 1.95
N TYR A 110 -5.28 7.74 1.25
CA TYR A 110 -4.49 8.52 0.28
C TYR A 110 -4.86 8.31 -1.20
N THR A 111 -5.61 7.25 -1.54
CA THR A 111 -5.97 6.94 -2.94
C THR A 111 -6.87 7.97 -3.59
N GLU A 112 -6.81 8.01 -4.93
CA GLU A 112 -7.68 8.85 -5.76
C GLU A 112 -9.17 8.58 -5.51
N GLU A 113 -9.60 7.39 -5.10
CA GLU A 113 -11.01 7.12 -4.76
C GLU A 113 -11.45 7.94 -3.54
N SER A 114 -10.65 7.97 -2.48
CA SER A 114 -10.84 8.86 -1.32
C SER A 114 -10.76 10.33 -1.73
N TYR A 115 -9.77 10.72 -2.55
CA TYR A 115 -9.64 12.12 -2.98
C TYR A 115 -10.76 12.59 -3.92
N PHE A 116 -11.25 11.73 -4.81
CA PHE A 116 -12.30 12.00 -5.80
C PHE A 116 -13.67 12.02 -5.12
N ASP A 117 -13.97 11.08 -4.23
CA ASP A 117 -15.18 11.12 -3.38
C ASP A 117 -15.21 12.38 -2.51
N ARG A 118 -14.05 12.84 -2.03
CA ARG A 118 -13.89 14.10 -1.28
C ARG A 118 -13.88 15.35 -2.17
N PHE A 119 -13.53 15.26 -3.44
CA PHE A 119 -13.51 16.40 -4.36
C PHE A 119 -14.92 16.94 -4.64
N PHE A 120 -15.94 16.09 -4.57
CA PHE A 120 -17.35 16.48 -4.73
C PHE A 120 -18.02 16.95 -3.43
N ARG A 121 -17.30 16.88 -2.29
CA ARG A 121 -17.72 17.41 -0.99
C ARG A 121 -16.51 17.92 -0.20
N ALA A 122 -16.20 19.21 -0.36
CA ALA A 122 -15.04 19.87 0.26
C ALA A 122 -14.94 19.70 1.79
N GLU A 123 -16.04 19.38 2.48
CA GLU A 123 -16.08 19.07 3.91
C GLU A 123 -15.37 17.77 4.30
N PHE A 124 -15.05 16.90 3.33
CA PHE A 124 -14.35 15.65 3.58
C PHE A 124 -12.89 15.65 3.09
N LEU A 125 -12.39 16.72 2.45
CA LEU A 125 -10.96 16.80 2.13
C LEU A 125 -10.15 16.79 3.43
N PRO A 126 -9.05 16.01 3.53
CA PRO A 126 -8.23 16.07 4.72
C PRO A 126 -7.68 17.49 4.86
N SER A 127 -7.83 18.05 6.05
CA SER A 127 -7.23 19.33 6.39
C SER A 127 -5.71 19.26 6.28
N SER A 128 -5.05 20.41 6.16
CA SER A 128 -3.57 20.46 6.18
C SER A 128 -2.99 19.84 7.46
N GLU A 129 -3.72 19.93 8.56
CA GLU A 129 -3.36 19.32 9.84
C GLU A 129 -3.43 17.79 9.76
N GLU A 130 -4.53 17.22 9.26
CA GLU A 130 -4.67 15.78 9.06
C GLU A 130 -3.63 15.22 8.08
N LEU A 131 -3.32 15.93 7.00
CA LEU A 131 -2.26 15.52 6.06
C LEU A 131 -0.88 15.54 6.72
N THR A 132 -0.61 16.51 7.59
CA THR A 132 0.65 16.60 8.33
C THR A 132 0.77 15.46 9.32
N GLU A 133 -0.31 15.18 10.06
CA GLU A 133 -0.37 14.08 11.01
C GLU A 133 -0.27 12.72 10.31
N TYR A 134 -0.98 12.51 9.22
CA TYR A 134 -0.86 11.30 8.38
C TYR A 134 0.57 11.09 7.86
N THR A 135 1.22 12.16 7.39
CA THR A 135 2.61 12.09 6.90
C THR A 135 3.57 11.70 8.03
N THR A 136 3.37 12.27 9.22
CA THR A 136 4.15 11.93 10.42
C THR A 136 3.95 10.47 10.80
N LEU A 137 2.70 10.01 10.81
CA LEU A 137 2.36 8.62 11.10
C LEU A 137 2.98 7.66 10.09
N LYS A 138 2.93 7.98 8.78
CA LYS A 138 3.56 7.17 7.73
C LYS A 138 5.07 6.99 7.96
N GLN A 139 5.77 8.07 8.29
CA GLN A 139 7.20 8.02 8.61
C GLN A 139 7.46 7.18 9.87
N GLN A 140 6.61 7.30 10.88
CA GLN A 140 6.70 6.49 12.10
C GLN A 140 6.52 5.00 11.82
N VAL A 141 5.50 4.63 11.05
CA VAL A 141 5.22 3.24 10.64
C VAL A 141 6.43 2.66 9.88
N GLN A 142 6.99 3.39 8.92
CA GLN A 142 8.15 2.92 8.16
C GLN A 142 9.35 2.60 9.06
N ARG A 143 9.64 3.47 10.05
CA ARG A 143 10.74 3.27 10.98
C ARG A 143 10.50 2.06 11.90
N GLU A 144 9.34 2.00 12.53
CA GLU A 144 9.04 0.96 13.53
C GLU A 144 8.82 -0.41 12.88
N HIS A 145 8.28 -0.44 11.66
CA HIS A 145 7.99 -1.69 10.97
C HIS A 145 9.24 -2.52 10.72
N MET A 146 10.33 -1.91 10.26
CA MET A 146 11.57 -2.64 10.06
C MET A 146 12.08 -3.24 11.38
N GLU A 147 12.08 -2.48 12.47
CA GLU A 147 12.49 -2.98 13.80
C GLU A 147 11.67 -4.20 14.25
N HIS A 148 10.36 -4.22 13.97
CA HIS A 148 9.49 -5.35 14.28
C HIS A 148 9.77 -6.56 13.36
N VAL A 149 10.04 -6.30 12.08
CA VAL A 149 10.45 -7.32 11.10
C VAL A 149 11.75 -8.00 11.50
N GLU A 150 12.76 -7.24 11.95
CA GLU A 150 14.03 -7.84 12.42
C GLU A 150 13.80 -8.78 13.61
N LYS A 151 13.00 -8.35 14.60
CA LYS A 151 12.63 -9.19 15.74
C LYS A 151 11.90 -10.46 15.31
N ALA A 152 10.94 -10.32 14.41
CA ALA A 152 10.14 -11.42 13.91
C ALA A 152 10.98 -12.44 13.13
N LEU A 153 11.89 -11.98 12.26
CA LEU A 153 12.78 -12.86 11.49
C LEU A 153 13.80 -13.58 12.37
N ASN A 154 14.29 -12.92 13.42
CA ASN A 154 15.12 -13.58 14.42
C ASN A 154 14.34 -14.66 15.20
N ALA A 155 13.08 -14.39 15.58
CA ALA A 155 12.26 -15.35 16.32
C ALA A 155 11.79 -16.55 15.49
N VAL A 156 11.55 -16.38 14.18
CA VAL A 156 11.02 -17.45 13.31
C VAL A 156 12.13 -18.21 12.57
N TYR A 157 13.17 -17.50 12.13
CA TYR A 157 14.21 -18.06 11.28
C TYR A 157 15.60 -18.00 11.89
N GLY A 158 15.78 -17.42 13.09
CA GLY A 158 17.12 -17.11 13.61
C GLY A 158 17.93 -16.24 12.65
N ALA A 159 17.24 -15.41 11.86
CA ALA A 159 17.86 -14.69 10.75
C ALA A 159 18.35 -13.30 11.20
N TYR A 160 19.56 -12.93 10.73
CA TYR A 160 20.21 -11.67 11.08
C TYR A 160 20.24 -10.68 9.91
N PRO A 161 20.16 -9.36 10.18
CA PRO A 161 20.21 -8.35 9.13
C PRO A 161 21.59 -8.30 8.48
N LEU A 162 21.68 -8.65 7.20
CA LEU A 162 22.93 -8.61 6.46
C LEU A 162 23.40 -7.17 6.19
N HIS A 163 22.44 -6.23 6.08
CA HIS A 163 22.69 -4.81 5.85
C HIS A 163 23.60 -4.17 6.92
N SER A 164 23.58 -4.70 8.15
CA SER A 164 24.46 -4.23 9.24
C SER A 164 25.96 -4.31 8.87
N HIS A 165 26.34 -5.22 7.97
CA HIS A 165 27.71 -5.39 7.49
C HIS A 165 28.09 -4.44 6.34
N PHE A 166 27.13 -3.88 5.61
CA PHE A 166 27.39 -3.03 4.45
C PHE A 166 27.94 -1.66 4.84
N ASN A 167 27.49 -1.12 5.97
CA ASN A 167 27.97 0.17 6.50
C ASN A 167 29.44 0.13 6.94
N MET A 168 30.02 -1.07 7.04
CA MET A 168 31.42 -1.26 7.43
C MET A 168 32.37 -1.36 6.23
N LEU A 169 31.83 -1.55 5.01
CA LEU A 169 32.62 -1.74 3.78
C LEU A 169 32.98 -0.41 3.12
N LYS A 170 34.27 -0.19 2.87
CA LYS A 170 34.71 0.88 1.97
C LYS A 170 34.61 0.43 0.51
N GLU A 171 34.86 1.39 -0.37
CA GLU A 171 34.85 1.22 -1.81
C GLU A 171 35.86 0.13 -2.26
N ASN A 172 35.41 -0.82 -3.09
CA ASN A 172 36.17 -1.99 -3.55
C ASN A 172 36.64 -2.94 -2.44
N GLU A 173 36.00 -2.95 -1.27
CA GLU A 173 36.26 -3.93 -0.22
C GLU A 173 35.24 -5.07 -0.26
N CYS A 174 35.70 -6.27 0.10
CA CYS A 174 34.87 -7.42 0.35
C CYS A 174 35.01 -7.86 1.81
N VAL A 175 33.91 -8.30 2.41
CA VAL A 175 33.90 -8.97 3.72
C VAL A 175 33.31 -10.36 3.55
N GLU A 176 34.03 -11.34 4.07
CA GLU A 176 33.54 -12.70 4.21
C GLU A 176 32.82 -12.80 5.56
N HIS A 177 31.58 -13.23 5.50
CA HIS A 177 30.78 -13.58 6.66
C HIS A 177 30.28 -15.01 6.48
N ILE A 178 29.85 -15.68 7.54
CA ILE A 178 29.57 -17.12 7.52
C ILE A 178 28.70 -17.47 6.29
N GLU A 179 29.26 -18.28 5.40
CA GLU A 179 28.61 -18.79 4.19
C GLU A 179 28.23 -17.73 3.11
N VAL A 180 28.62 -16.47 3.27
CA VAL A 180 28.34 -15.36 2.32
C VAL A 180 29.51 -14.39 2.18
N MET A 181 29.83 -13.98 0.95
CA MET A 181 30.82 -12.93 0.68
C MET A 181 30.12 -11.69 0.11
N ILE A 182 30.36 -10.54 0.74
CA ILE A 182 29.77 -9.26 0.33
C ILE A 182 30.88 -8.35 -0.18
N CYS A 183 30.76 -7.88 -1.42
CA CYS A 183 31.68 -6.91 -2.02
C CYS A 183 30.94 -5.61 -2.35
N LYS A 184 31.60 -4.47 -2.14
CA LYS A 184 31.06 -3.14 -2.48
C LYS A 184 31.76 -2.52 -3.69
N ASN A 185 30.96 -2.01 -4.61
CA ASN A 185 31.40 -1.19 -5.73
C ASN A 185 30.42 -0.01 -5.91
N ASP A 186 30.83 1.19 -5.52
CA ASP A 186 30.01 2.40 -5.42
C ASP A 186 28.73 2.18 -4.57
N SER A 187 27.55 2.35 -5.17
CA SER A 187 26.23 2.08 -4.56
C SER A 187 25.70 0.67 -4.86
N HIS A 188 26.57 -0.19 -5.40
CA HIS A 188 26.26 -1.57 -5.76
C HIS A 188 26.96 -2.54 -4.81
N PHE A 189 26.24 -3.55 -4.35
CA PHE A 189 26.80 -4.66 -3.60
C PHE A 189 26.64 -5.95 -4.38
N THR A 190 27.71 -6.72 -4.45
CA THR A 190 27.66 -8.09 -4.94
C THR A 190 27.72 -9.03 -3.75
N ILE A 191 26.77 -9.96 -3.67
CA ILE A 191 26.65 -10.94 -2.60
C ILE A 191 26.81 -12.32 -3.26
N GLU A 192 27.95 -12.96 -2.99
CA GLU A 192 28.23 -14.32 -3.43
C GLU A 192 27.82 -15.28 -2.32
N LEU A 193 26.93 -16.21 -2.64
CA LEU A 193 26.47 -17.26 -1.74
C LEU A 193 27.36 -18.50 -1.88
N GLU A 194 27.74 -19.13 -0.76
CA GLU A 194 28.29 -20.49 -0.82
C GLU A 194 27.26 -21.49 -1.36
N GLU A 195 27.70 -22.64 -1.88
CA GLU A 195 26.82 -23.70 -2.43
C GLU A 195 25.77 -24.21 -1.43
N THR A 196 25.97 -23.96 -0.13
CA THR A 196 25.10 -24.36 0.97
C THR A 196 24.05 -23.32 1.34
N VAL A 197 24.12 -22.11 0.76
CA VAL A 197 23.22 -20.99 1.06
C VAL A 197 22.30 -20.73 -0.12
N ILE A 198 21.02 -20.60 0.19
CA ILE A 198 19.97 -20.44 -0.80
C ILE A 198 19.29 -19.09 -0.60
N ALA A 199 19.17 -18.30 -1.67
CA ALA A 199 18.25 -17.17 -1.71
C ALA A 199 16.85 -17.65 -2.11
N ASP A 200 15.89 -17.53 -1.20
CA ASP A 200 14.49 -17.94 -1.42
C ASP A 200 13.56 -16.72 -1.29
N PRO A 201 13.28 -16.02 -2.41
CA PRO A 201 12.39 -14.86 -2.42
C PRO A 201 10.91 -15.22 -2.21
N HIS A 202 10.56 -16.50 -2.23
CA HIS A 202 9.19 -16.98 -2.10
C HIS A 202 8.83 -17.44 -0.69
N ARG A 203 9.82 -17.87 0.11
CA ARG A 203 9.62 -18.35 1.49
C ARG A 203 8.73 -17.45 2.33
N LEU A 204 8.90 -16.14 2.17
CA LEU A 204 8.21 -15.13 2.97
C LEU A 204 6.90 -14.65 2.33
N GLN A 205 6.61 -14.99 1.07
CA GLN A 205 5.45 -14.49 0.34
C GLN A 205 4.10 -14.94 0.90
N SER A 206 4.07 -15.98 1.74
CA SER A 206 2.87 -16.38 2.47
C SER A 206 2.44 -15.34 3.52
N TYR A 207 3.32 -14.43 3.91
CA TYR A 207 3.06 -13.39 4.92
C TYR A 207 3.33 -12.01 4.32
N TYR A 208 2.28 -11.21 4.21
CA TYR A 208 2.33 -9.85 3.69
C TYR A 208 3.28 -8.94 4.49
N VAL A 209 3.41 -9.18 5.80
CA VAL A 209 4.31 -8.44 6.70
C VAL A 209 5.79 -8.53 6.32
N PHE A 210 6.18 -9.51 5.52
CA PHE A 210 7.54 -9.69 5.04
C PHE A 210 7.70 -9.37 3.55
N LYS A 211 6.72 -8.70 2.94
CA LYS A 211 6.71 -8.39 1.49
C LYS A 211 7.97 -7.67 1.01
N ASP A 212 8.60 -6.87 1.87
CA ASP A 212 9.76 -6.04 1.57
C ASP A 212 11.08 -6.66 2.08
N VAL A 213 11.11 -7.98 2.27
CA VAL A 213 12.31 -8.70 2.76
C VAL A 213 12.65 -9.90 1.88
N LEU A 214 13.95 -10.11 1.66
CA LEU A 214 14.53 -11.30 1.07
C LEU A 214 15.22 -12.13 2.16
N LEU A 215 14.95 -13.44 2.22
CA LEU A 215 15.60 -14.38 3.13
C LEU A 215 16.71 -15.14 2.41
N LEU A 216 17.86 -15.27 3.08
CA LEU A 216 18.97 -16.15 2.69
C LEU A 216 19.08 -17.25 3.75
N ILE A 217 18.99 -18.51 3.31
CA ILE A 217 18.93 -19.68 4.19
C ILE A 217 20.25 -20.45 4.04
N GLY A 218 21.06 -20.46 5.10
CA GLY A 218 22.31 -21.22 5.16
C GLY A 218 22.18 -22.49 6.01
N GLN A 219 23.28 -23.24 6.11
CA GLN A 219 23.36 -24.38 7.03
C GLN A 219 23.68 -23.93 8.45
N SER A 220 24.53 -22.91 8.58
CA SER A 220 25.04 -22.43 9.86
C SER A 220 24.34 -21.16 10.31
N SER A 221 23.89 -20.32 9.38
CA SER A 221 23.27 -19.03 9.71
C SER A 221 22.27 -18.62 8.63
N ASN A 222 21.21 -17.95 9.06
CA ASN A 222 20.22 -17.35 8.18
C ASN A 222 20.40 -15.83 8.17
N TYR A 223 20.14 -15.22 7.02
CA TYR A 223 20.28 -13.78 6.84
C TYR A 223 19.05 -13.20 6.16
N PHE A 224 18.84 -11.90 6.32
CA PHE A 224 17.85 -11.20 5.53
C PHE A 224 18.33 -9.84 5.05
N LEU A 225 17.68 -9.39 3.98
CA LEU A 225 17.93 -8.12 3.32
C LEU A 225 16.61 -7.40 3.04
N PRO A 226 16.53 -6.09 3.28
CA PRO A 226 15.37 -5.31 2.85
C PRO A 226 15.37 -5.16 1.31
N LYS A 227 14.18 -5.03 0.73
CA LYS A 227 13.97 -4.86 -0.72
C LYS A 227 12.66 -4.15 -1.05
N ASP A 228 12.69 -3.32 -2.08
CA ASP A 228 11.51 -2.68 -2.68
C ASP A 228 11.20 -3.25 -4.07
N LYS A 229 12.24 -3.69 -4.79
CA LYS A 229 12.14 -4.27 -6.13
C LYS A 229 13.05 -5.48 -6.26
N MET A 230 12.59 -6.46 -7.02
CA MET A 230 13.40 -7.61 -7.45
C MET A 230 13.28 -7.78 -8.94
N ASP A 231 14.42 -7.96 -9.59
CA ASP A 231 14.55 -8.35 -10.98
C ASP A 231 15.34 -9.66 -11.04
N TYR A 232 14.87 -10.60 -11.85
CA TYR A 232 15.47 -11.92 -11.99
C TYR A 232 16.25 -12.00 -13.31
N THR A 233 17.44 -12.59 -13.26
CA THR A 233 18.12 -13.10 -14.45
C THR A 233 18.28 -14.62 -14.34
N ASN A 234 18.69 -15.28 -15.42
CA ASN A 234 18.89 -16.73 -15.43
C ASN A 234 19.99 -17.22 -14.46
N THR A 235 20.83 -16.32 -13.94
CA THR A 235 22.02 -16.67 -13.14
C THR A 235 22.19 -15.84 -11.88
N SER A 236 21.36 -14.83 -11.68
CA SER A 236 21.47 -13.90 -10.55
C SER A 236 20.13 -13.27 -10.20
N LEU A 237 20.02 -12.81 -8.96
CA LEU A 237 18.89 -12.05 -8.45
C LEU A 237 19.37 -10.65 -8.14
N GLU A 238 18.73 -9.65 -8.74
CA GLU A 238 18.97 -8.25 -8.42
C GLU A 238 17.85 -7.75 -7.51
N ALA A 239 18.22 -7.28 -6.31
CA ALA A 239 17.31 -6.64 -5.38
C ALA A 239 17.71 -5.18 -5.20
N ARG A 240 16.73 -4.29 -5.04
CA ARG A 240 16.98 -2.86 -4.79
C ARG A 240 16.25 -2.41 -3.55
N TYR A 241 16.90 -1.57 -2.76
CA TYR A 241 16.33 -0.95 -1.56
C TYR A 241 16.87 0.46 -1.41
N ASP A 242 15.99 1.45 -1.35
CA ASP A 242 16.37 2.87 -1.42
C ASP A 242 17.34 3.15 -2.61
N ASP A 243 18.53 3.71 -2.33
CA ASP A 243 19.57 4.03 -3.32
C ASP A 243 20.57 2.88 -3.55
N TRP A 244 20.35 1.71 -2.92
CA TRP A 244 21.26 0.57 -2.98
C TRP A 244 20.76 -0.52 -3.93
N THR A 245 21.70 -1.11 -4.67
CA THR A 245 21.43 -2.28 -5.52
C THR A 245 22.27 -3.47 -5.06
N TYR A 246 21.64 -4.61 -4.86
CA TYR A 246 22.26 -5.88 -4.50
C TYR A 246 22.18 -6.83 -5.70
N THR A 247 23.31 -7.35 -6.16
CA THR A 247 23.34 -8.52 -7.04
C THR A 247 23.72 -9.73 -6.21
N ILE A 248 22.82 -10.70 -6.15
CA ILE A 248 23.00 -11.95 -5.44
C ILE A 248 23.30 -13.03 -6.46
N ASN A 249 24.44 -13.69 -6.28
CA ASN A 249 24.96 -14.75 -7.13
C ASN A 249 25.08 -16.03 -6.30
N GLY A 250 24.64 -17.17 -6.85
CA GLY A 250 24.68 -18.46 -6.16
C GLY A 250 23.41 -19.29 -6.39
N ASP A 251 23.06 -20.12 -5.40
CA ASP A 251 21.82 -20.91 -5.45
C ASP A 251 20.61 -20.02 -5.16
N ILE A 252 19.78 -19.81 -6.18
CA ILE A 252 18.60 -18.95 -6.13
C ILE A 252 17.42 -19.82 -6.51
N GLN A 253 16.45 -19.93 -5.61
CA GLN A 253 15.23 -20.68 -5.88
C GLN A 253 14.22 -19.81 -6.62
N PHE A 254 14.20 -19.99 -7.94
CA PHE A 254 13.22 -19.40 -8.84
C PHE A 254 12.00 -20.35 -8.98
N GLU A 255 11.10 -20.30 -8.00
CA GLU A 255 9.81 -21.04 -7.93
C GLU A 255 9.86 -22.60 -7.90
N ASP A 256 8.80 -23.17 -7.31
CA ASP A 256 8.28 -24.53 -7.58
C ASP A 256 7.04 -24.41 -8.49
#